data_AF-X1LN58-F1
#
_entry.id   AF-X1LN58-F1
#
_cell.length_a   1.000
_cell.length_b   1.000
_cell.length_c   1.000
_cell.angle_alpha   90.00
_cell.angle_beta   90.00
_cell.angle_gamma   90.00
#
_symmetry.space_group_name_H-M   'P 1'
#
loop_
_entity.id
_entity.type
_entity.pdbx_description
1 polymer ?
#
loop_
_entity_poly.entity_id
_entity_poly.type
_entity_poly.pdbx_seq_one_letter_code
_entity_poly.pdbx_strand_id
1 'polypeptide(L)'
;MAERVAIVSVAQTKYHPNRADVNEEELAYEAIKQVLQETGLTLSDMDSAVTCSQDFWDGRTISSMNIQHVVGAHLGHEDNISEDGVR
;
A
#
# COMPACT_ATOMS: atom_id res chain seq x y z
N MET A 1 -15.35 -21.39 14.58
CA MET A 1 -15.80 -20.87 13.27
C MET A 1 -14.84 -19.77 12.88
N ALA A 2 -14.29 -19.79 11.68
CA ALA A 2 -13.52 -18.64 11.20
C ALA A 2 -14.49 -17.46 11.00
N GLU A 3 -14.03 -16.25 11.29
CA GLU A 3 -14.80 -15.04 11.01
C GLU A 3 -14.99 -14.87 9.50
N ARG A 4 -16.10 -14.25 9.09
CA ARG A 4 -16.40 -14.02 7.67
C ARG A 4 -15.68 -12.77 7.20
N VAL A 5 -14.94 -12.87 6.10
CA VAL A 5 -14.18 -11.76 5.51
C VAL A 5 -14.69 -11.49 4.09
N ALA A 6 -14.69 -10.22 3.66
CA ALA A 6 -15.08 -9.80 2.32
C ALA A 6 -14.20 -8.63 1.83
N ILE A 7 -14.04 -8.53 0.51
CA ILE A 7 -13.42 -7.37 -0.14
C ILE A 7 -14.51 -6.32 -0.35
N VAL A 8 -14.28 -5.10 0.15
CA VAL A 8 -15.27 -4.01 0.12
C VAL A 8 -15.08 -3.02 -1.03
N SER A 9 -13.86 -2.85 -1.53
CA SER A 9 -13.53 -2.03 -2.71
C SER A 9 -12.15 -2.43 -3.24
N VAL A 10 -11.89 -2.15 -4.52
CA VAL A 10 -10.63 -2.40 -5.22
C VAL A 10 -10.38 -1.25 -6.20
N ALA A 11 -9.15 -0.73 -6.24
CA ALA A 11 -8.74 0.27 -7.21
C ALA A 11 -7.37 -0.04 -7.81
N GLN A 12 -7.11 0.53 -8.98
CA GLN A 12 -5.85 0.41 -9.69
C GLN A 12 -5.56 1.72 -10.45
N THR A 13 -4.30 2.12 -10.51
CA THR A 13 -3.87 3.24 -11.37
C THR A 13 -3.91 2.83 -12.85
N LYS A 14 -4.01 3.81 -13.74
CA LYS A 14 -3.88 3.55 -15.18
C LYS A 14 -2.40 3.33 -15.51
N TYR A 15 -2.10 2.26 -16.23
CA TYR A 15 -0.77 2.05 -16.78
C TYR A 15 -0.41 3.18 -17.75
N HIS A 16 0.79 3.70 -17.59
CA HIS A 16 1.34 4.73 -18.46
C HIS A 16 2.83 4.47 -18.64
N PRO A 17 3.39 4.63 -19.86
CA PRO A 17 4.79 4.30 -20.13
C PRO A 17 5.80 5.20 -19.40
N ASN A 18 5.37 6.38 -18.95
CA ASN A 18 6.21 7.32 -18.21
C ASN A 18 5.40 8.10 -17.18
N ARG A 19 5.63 7.89 -15.89
CA ARG A 19 5.00 8.65 -14.81
C ARG A 19 6.03 9.49 -14.03
N ALA A 20 6.94 10.18 -14.72
CA ALA A 20 7.89 11.08 -14.08
C ALA A 20 7.24 12.31 -13.38
N ASP A 21 5.92 12.47 -13.52
CA ASP A 21 5.10 13.47 -12.84
C ASP A 21 4.80 13.14 -11.37
N VAL A 22 4.95 11.88 -10.95
CA VAL A 22 4.63 11.40 -9.60
C VAL A 22 5.72 10.46 -9.09
N ASN A 23 5.87 10.39 -7.78
CA ASN A 23 6.72 9.41 -7.12
C ASN A 23 5.93 8.11 -6.77
N GLU A 24 6.60 7.13 -6.18
CA GLU A 24 6.01 5.83 -5.82
C GLU A 24 4.85 5.96 -4.80
N GLU A 25 5.04 6.77 -3.76
CA GLU A 25 4.04 7.00 -2.71
C GLU A 25 2.78 7.69 -3.27
N GLU A 26 2.95 8.66 -4.18
CA GLU A 26 1.85 9.34 -4.87
C GLU A 26 1.10 8.36 -5.79
N LEU A 27 1.83 7.50 -6.51
CA LEU A 27 1.23 6.49 -7.37
C LEU A 27 0.43 5.45 -6.56
N ALA A 28 0.92 5.03 -5.40
CA ALA A 28 0.17 4.18 -4.48
C ALA A 28 -1.07 4.92 -3.93
N TYR A 29 -0.91 6.18 -3.54
CA TYR A 29 -2.00 6.99 -3.01
C TYR A 29 -3.11 7.26 -4.04
N GLU A 30 -2.80 7.36 -5.34
CA GLU A 30 -3.82 7.46 -6.40
C GLU A 30 -4.81 6.28 -6.38
N ALA A 31 -4.35 5.06 -6.09
CA ALA A 31 -5.22 3.89 -5.94
C ALA A 31 -5.93 3.90 -4.58
N ILE A 32 -5.21 4.15 -3.49
CA ILE A 32 -5.76 4.17 -2.12
C ILE A 32 -6.88 5.20 -2.00
N LYS A 33 -6.69 6.40 -2.56
CA LYS A 33 -7.67 7.48 -2.55
C LYS A 33 -9.00 7.07 -3.18
N GLN A 34 -8.98 6.29 -4.26
CA GLN A 34 -10.21 5.79 -4.90
C GLN A 34 -10.97 4.86 -3.95
N VAL A 35 -10.28 3.92 -3.29
CA VAL A 35 -10.89 3.01 -2.31
C VAL A 35 -11.48 3.77 -1.12
N LEU A 36 -10.76 4.75 -0.57
CA LEU A 36 -11.25 5.58 0.53
C LEU A 36 -12.50 6.39 0.11
N GLN A 37 -12.52 6.91 -1.12
CA GLN A 37 -13.67 7.64 -1.66
C GLN A 37 -14.90 6.75 -1.87
N GLU A 38 -14.72 5.52 -2.36
CA GLU A 38 -15.82 4.58 -2.59
C GLU A 38 -16.41 4.03 -1.29
N THR A 39 -15.56 3.77 -0.30
CA THR A 39 -15.95 3.17 0.99
C THR A 39 -16.41 4.20 2.02
N GLY A 40 -15.97 5.46 1.88
CA GLY A 40 -16.17 6.52 2.87
C GLY A 40 -15.29 6.37 4.13
N LEU A 41 -14.31 5.46 4.10
CA LEU A 41 -13.35 5.24 5.18
C LEU A 41 -12.21 6.25 5.14
N THR A 42 -11.49 6.36 6.24
CA THR A 42 -10.27 7.14 6.39
C THR A 42 -9.08 6.23 6.71
N LEU A 43 -7.86 6.74 6.58
CA LEU A 43 -6.66 6.00 6.96
C LEU A 43 -6.64 5.62 8.46
N SER A 44 -7.35 6.38 9.31
CA SER A 44 -7.47 6.09 10.74
C SER A 44 -8.42 4.93 11.05
N ASP A 45 -9.23 4.50 10.08
CA ASP A 45 -10.12 3.33 10.23
C ASP A 45 -9.40 2.01 9.91
N MET A 46 -8.14 2.07 9.47
CA MET A 46 -7.33 0.89 9.11
C MET A 46 -6.57 0.36 10.33
N ASP A 47 -6.93 -0.84 10.78
CA ASP A 47 -6.22 -1.50 11.88
C ASP A 47 -4.87 -2.08 11.44
N SER A 48 -4.74 -2.46 10.16
CA SER A 48 -3.54 -3.08 9.60
C SER A 48 -3.48 -2.87 8.09
N ALA A 49 -2.25 -2.77 7.56
CA ALA A 49 -2.00 -2.69 6.13
C ALA A 49 -1.01 -3.78 5.70
N VAL A 50 -1.21 -4.32 4.50
CA VAL A 50 -0.29 -5.27 3.87
C VAL A 50 0.18 -4.66 2.57
N THR A 51 1.50 -4.50 2.43
CA THR A 51 2.13 -3.85 1.28
C THR A 51 3.18 -4.77 0.68
N CYS A 52 3.42 -4.62 -0.62
CA CYS A 52 4.50 -5.31 -1.32
C CYS A 52 5.22 -4.29 -2.19
N SER A 53 6.49 -4.07 -1.87
CA SER A 53 7.39 -3.13 -2.55
C SER A 53 8.79 -3.73 -2.59
N GLN A 54 9.67 -3.16 -3.43
CA GLN A 54 10.98 -3.72 -3.68
C GLN A 54 12.01 -2.60 -3.83
N ASP A 55 12.95 -2.59 -2.88
CA ASP A 55 14.06 -1.65 -2.76
C ASP A 55 14.89 -1.45 -4.04
N PHE A 56 15.01 -2.49 -4.87
CA PHE A 56 15.67 -2.40 -6.18
C PHE A 56 15.02 -1.34 -7.10
N TRP A 57 13.69 -1.26 -7.10
CA TRP A 57 12.95 -0.27 -7.90
C TRP A 57 12.92 1.08 -7.21
N ASP A 58 12.89 1.08 -5.88
CA ASP A 58 12.71 2.29 -5.07
C ASP A 58 14.04 3.03 -4.86
N GLY A 59 15.18 2.37 -5.12
CA GLY A 59 16.52 2.93 -4.97
C GLY A 59 16.91 3.23 -3.52
N ARG A 60 16.23 2.61 -2.55
CA ARG A 60 16.38 2.87 -1.11
C ARG A 60 16.63 1.57 -0.36
N THR A 61 17.40 1.61 0.73
CA THR A 61 17.76 0.41 1.52
C THR A 61 16.57 -0.22 2.27
N ILE A 62 15.45 0.49 2.42
CA ILE A 62 14.26 0.03 3.15
C ILE A 62 13.09 -0.01 2.16
N SER A 63 12.65 -1.22 1.79
CA SER A 63 11.65 -1.43 0.74
C SER A 63 10.30 -0.76 1.03
N SER A 64 9.87 -0.73 2.28
CA SER A 64 8.56 -0.22 2.69
C SER A 64 8.52 1.29 2.96
N MET A 65 9.67 1.96 2.96
CA MET A 65 9.85 3.30 3.54
C MET A 65 8.86 4.35 3.01
N ASN A 66 8.60 4.37 1.70
CA ASN A 66 7.77 5.41 1.08
C ASN A 66 6.28 5.16 1.30
N ILE A 67 5.90 3.89 1.53
CA ILE A 67 4.51 3.49 1.53
C ILE A 67 3.85 3.68 2.90
N GLN A 68 4.63 3.67 4.00
CA GLN A 68 4.09 3.77 5.36
C GLN A 68 3.21 5.02 5.59
N HIS A 69 3.54 6.13 4.93
CA HIS A 69 2.80 7.38 5.06
C HIS A 69 1.41 7.36 4.42
N VAL A 70 1.19 6.48 3.43
CA VAL A 70 -0.03 6.47 2.62
C VAL A 70 -0.99 5.33 2.95
N VAL A 71 -0.58 4.38 3.81
CA VAL A 71 -1.38 3.20 4.21
C VAL A 71 -1.97 3.27 5.61
N GLY A 72 -1.79 4.38 6.32
CA GLY A 72 -2.33 4.55 7.68
C GLY A 72 -1.49 3.92 8.78
N ALA A 73 -0.23 3.56 8.51
CA ALA A 73 0.68 2.92 9.49
C ALA A 73 1.25 3.89 10.55
N HIS A 74 0.63 5.06 10.76
CA HIS A 74 1.15 6.06 11.67
C HIS A 74 1.17 5.55 13.11
N LEU A 75 2.36 5.52 13.73
CA LEU A 75 2.60 4.95 15.07
C LEU A 75 2.27 3.46 15.21
N GLY A 76 2.11 2.76 14.08
CA GLY A 76 1.94 1.31 14.03
C GLY A 76 3.26 0.56 14.10
N HIS A 77 3.18 -0.75 14.32
CA HIS A 77 4.31 -1.65 14.15
C HIS A 77 4.44 -2.04 12.68
N GLU A 78 5.67 -2.17 12.21
CA GLU A 78 5.98 -2.73 10.89
C GLU A 78 6.71 -4.05 11.07
N ASP A 79 6.20 -5.09 10.41
CA ASP A 79 6.88 -6.36 10.23
C ASP A 79 7.10 -6.56 8.72
N ASN A 80 8.36 -6.73 8.33
CA ASN A 80 8.77 -6.91 6.94
C ASN A 80 9.37 -8.30 6.74
N ILE A 81 9.02 -8.95 5.64
CA ILE A 81 9.59 -10.23 5.20
C ILE A 81 10.22 -9.98 3.83
N SER A 82 11.54 -10.14 3.75
CA SER A 82 12.31 -9.94 2.52
C SER A 82 12.75 -11.31 1.96
N GLU A 83 12.43 -11.54 0.68
CA GLU A 83 12.78 -12.76 -0.07
C GLU A 83 12.14 -14.09 0.41
N ASP A 84 11.78 -14.91 -0.58
CA ASP A 84 11.12 -16.23 -0.62
C ASP A 84 10.54 -16.88 0.66
N GLY A 85 9.21 -16.95 0.73
CA GLY A 85 8.45 -17.88 1.58
C GLY A 85 8.13 -19.22 0.89
N VAL A 86 8.51 -19.39 -0.37
CA VAL A 86 8.33 -20.63 -1.17
C VAL A 86 9.65 -21.39 -1.22
N ARG A 87 9.96 -22.07 -0.12
CA ARG A 87 10.80 -23.27 -0.14
C ARG A 87 10.03 -24.48 0.34
#